data_AF-A0A957ZBI4-F1
#
_entry.id   AF-A0A957ZBI4-F1
#
_cell.length_a   1.000
_cell.length_b   1.000
_cell.length_c   1.000
_cell.angle_alpha   90.00
_cell.angle_beta   90.00
_cell.angle_gamma   90.00
#
_symmetry.space_group_name_H-M   'P 1'
#
loop_
_entity.id
_entity.type
_entity.pdbx_description
1 polymer ?
#
loop_
_entity_poly.entity_id
_entity_poly.type
_entity_poly.pdbx_seq_one_letter_code
_entity_poly.pdbx_strand_id
1 'polypeptide(L)'
;APPQAIWYKKIDSTLRGNLGSELDAMLRALADSQSRNVAPACAVICPAFPDQGRGLRQGELVLHAGGAQNIHLPARLAEQTARPQVTIALADVRAGAAHLGQRLQKSVQDGTQFLIIDALTNADLTTIVTAARQAVPQALFCGSAGLAGALARQLWPQHSSTSSHAADRTWSAAETATLVVAGSGNPIAQQQIQQLRGKRHVRAIEWQAQPASALDPELMVSHSALLMHLPPPPASAQLDGPEARIQADRLGEQAASAWQIVQPRRVILTGGDTAMAVLSKVGIARLQIIEEVMPGIPLALGQDKWGRVVQVILKPGGFGDEQTLATLIDIEC
;
A
#
# COMPACT_ATOMS: atom_id res chain seq x y z
N ALA A 1 28.55 -13.02 -8.21
CA ALA A 1 27.88 -13.04 -6.90
C ALA A 1 26.48 -12.45 -7.06
N PRO A 2 25.46 -12.93 -6.35
CA PRO A 2 24.16 -12.26 -6.32
C PRO A 2 24.32 -10.80 -5.83
N PRO A 3 23.42 -9.89 -6.22
CA PRO A 3 23.47 -8.50 -5.77
C PRO A 3 23.50 -8.43 -4.25
N GLN A 4 24.30 -7.51 -3.68
CA GLN A 4 24.25 -7.23 -2.24
C GLN A 4 22.94 -6.55 -1.81
N ALA A 5 22.17 -6.00 -2.76
CA ALA A 5 20.86 -5.39 -2.53
C ALA A 5 19.97 -5.54 -3.77
N ILE A 6 18.67 -5.71 -3.55
CA ILE A 6 17.65 -5.67 -4.61
C ILE A 6 16.83 -4.41 -4.42
N TRP A 7 16.76 -3.58 -5.46
CA TRP A 7 15.96 -2.35 -5.45
C TRP A 7 14.58 -2.62 -6.02
N TYR A 8 13.57 -2.07 -5.35
CA TYR A 8 12.17 -2.21 -5.76
C TYR A 8 11.48 -0.85 -5.76
N LYS A 9 10.91 -0.48 -6.89
CA LYS A 9 10.03 0.68 -7.03
C LYS A 9 8.57 0.25 -6.99
N LYS A 10 7.92 0.48 -5.84
CA LYS A 10 6.47 0.31 -5.71
C LYS A 10 5.74 1.37 -6.52
N ILE A 11 4.86 0.91 -7.43
CA ILE A 11 3.94 1.74 -8.22
C ILE A 11 2.49 1.36 -7.92
N ASP A 12 1.56 2.28 -8.18
CA ASP A 12 0.13 1.99 -8.06
C ASP A 12 -0.31 0.96 -9.12
N SER A 13 -1.09 -0.04 -8.72
CA SER A 13 -1.61 -1.05 -9.66
C SER A 13 -2.58 -0.46 -10.68
N THR A 14 -3.15 0.73 -10.41
CA THR A 14 -3.98 1.46 -11.38
C THR A 14 -3.19 2.48 -12.21
N LEU A 15 -1.85 2.40 -12.20
CA LEU A 15 -0.95 3.20 -13.06
C LEU A 15 -1.13 4.71 -12.94
N ARG A 16 -1.37 5.20 -11.72
CA ARG A 16 -1.35 6.63 -11.38
C ARG A 16 0.05 7.05 -10.92
N GLY A 17 0.34 8.35 -11.06
CA GLY A 17 1.56 8.97 -10.57
C GLY A 17 2.68 9.10 -11.61
N ASN A 18 3.88 9.38 -11.12
CA ASN A 18 5.04 9.77 -11.91
C ASN A 18 5.91 8.55 -12.26
N LEU A 19 5.30 7.56 -12.93
CA LEU A 19 5.92 6.27 -13.22
C LEU A 19 7.28 6.39 -13.92
N GLY A 20 7.36 7.13 -15.03
CA GLY A 20 8.56 7.22 -15.86
C GLY A 20 9.65 8.07 -15.21
N SER A 21 9.29 9.26 -14.71
CA SER A 21 10.27 10.18 -14.12
C SER A 21 10.87 9.68 -12.80
N GLU A 22 10.09 8.94 -11.99
CA GLU A 22 10.61 8.30 -10.78
C GLU A 22 11.58 7.14 -11.12
N LEU A 23 11.27 6.33 -12.13
CA LEU A 23 12.19 5.30 -12.62
C LEU A 23 13.48 5.91 -13.20
N ASP A 24 13.37 7.00 -13.94
CA ASP A 24 14.52 7.73 -14.47
C ASP A 24 15.43 8.26 -13.38
N ALA A 25 14.85 8.83 -12.33
CA ALA A 25 15.59 9.32 -11.17
C ALA A 25 16.28 8.17 -10.43
N MET A 26 15.59 7.05 -10.19
CA MET A 26 16.15 5.89 -9.49
C MET A 26 17.29 5.26 -10.30
N LEU A 27 17.12 5.03 -11.60
CA LEU A 27 18.18 4.46 -12.43
C LEU A 27 19.42 5.37 -12.50
N ARG A 28 19.23 6.70 -12.60
CA ARG A 28 20.34 7.66 -12.55
C ARG A 28 21.05 7.63 -11.20
N ALA A 29 20.31 7.75 -10.09
CA ALA A 29 20.89 7.76 -8.75
C ALA A 29 21.65 6.46 -8.43
N LEU A 30 21.15 5.32 -8.89
CA LEU A 30 21.83 4.03 -8.72
C LEU A 30 23.07 3.91 -9.61
N ALA A 31 23.07 4.49 -10.82
CA ALA A 31 24.25 4.57 -11.68
C ALA A 31 25.33 5.49 -11.13
N ASP A 32 24.94 6.64 -10.55
CA ASP A 32 25.86 7.64 -10.00
C ASP A 32 26.48 7.20 -8.67
N SER A 33 25.91 6.19 -8.00
CA SER A 33 26.46 5.63 -6.77
C SER A 33 27.72 4.79 -7.04
N GLN A 34 28.83 5.46 -7.37
CA GLN A 34 30.14 4.89 -7.75
C GLN A 34 30.79 3.96 -6.71
N SER A 35 30.16 3.72 -5.57
CA SER A 35 30.65 2.83 -4.51
C SER A 35 30.21 1.37 -4.69
N ARG A 36 29.33 1.06 -5.64
CA ARG A 36 28.91 -0.32 -5.94
C ARG A 36 29.08 -0.59 -7.43
N ASN A 37 29.89 -1.61 -7.79
CA ASN A 37 30.17 -2.12 -9.15
C ASN A 37 28.92 -2.66 -9.91
N VAL A 38 27.74 -2.12 -9.62
CA VAL A 38 26.48 -2.81 -9.78
C VAL A 38 25.32 -1.80 -9.95
N ALA A 39 25.39 -1.00 -11.02
CA ALA A 39 24.27 -0.14 -11.40
C ALA A 39 23.22 -0.95 -12.20
N PRO A 40 21.91 -0.78 -11.94
CA PRO A 40 20.87 -1.34 -12.80
C PRO A 40 20.96 -0.72 -14.20
N ALA A 41 21.23 -1.55 -15.21
CA ALA A 41 21.15 -1.14 -16.62
C ALA A 41 19.70 -1.03 -17.12
N CYS A 42 18.75 -1.65 -16.41
CA CYS A 42 17.35 -1.74 -16.80
C CYS A 42 16.41 -1.82 -15.59
N ALA A 43 15.12 -1.63 -15.86
CA ALA A 43 14.02 -1.89 -14.94
C ALA A 43 13.11 -3.01 -15.47
N VAL A 44 12.73 -3.93 -14.58
CA VAL A 44 11.72 -4.97 -14.83
C VAL A 44 10.39 -4.47 -14.29
N ILE A 45 9.44 -4.20 -15.19
CA ILE A 45 8.20 -3.48 -14.88
C ILE A 45 7.01 -4.43 -15.04
N CYS A 46 6.30 -4.72 -13.94
CA CYS A 46 5.04 -5.46 -13.97
C CYS A 46 4.09 -4.94 -12.88
N PRO A 47 3.00 -4.23 -13.23
CA PRO A 47 2.07 -3.65 -12.27
C PRO A 47 1.02 -4.65 -11.76
N ALA A 48 0.96 -5.86 -12.32
CA ALA A 48 -0.12 -6.81 -12.06
C ALA A 48 -0.25 -7.14 -10.55
N PHE A 49 -1.50 -7.21 -10.10
CA PHE A 49 -1.88 -7.68 -8.77
C PHE A 49 -3.12 -8.59 -8.88
N PRO A 50 -2.92 -9.87 -9.25
CA PRO A 50 -4.00 -10.80 -9.53
C PRO A 50 -4.98 -10.99 -8.37
N ASP A 51 -4.50 -11.04 -7.13
CA ASP A 51 -5.35 -11.18 -5.92
C ASP A 51 -6.31 -10.00 -5.72
N GLN A 52 -6.02 -8.88 -6.37
CA GLN A 52 -6.83 -7.68 -6.38
C GLN A 52 -7.54 -7.47 -7.73
N GLY A 53 -7.56 -8.50 -8.57
CA GLY A 53 -8.22 -8.49 -9.87
C GLY A 53 -7.57 -7.56 -10.89
N ARG A 54 -6.27 -7.25 -10.77
CA ARG A 54 -5.55 -6.38 -11.72
C ARG A 54 -4.45 -7.16 -12.44
N GLY A 55 -4.39 -7.02 -13.77
CA GLY A 55 -3.38 -7.66 -14.61
C GLY A 55 -2.84 -6.72 -15.68
N LEU A 56 -1.84 -7.17 -16.44
CA LEU A 56 -1.31 -6.49 -17.61
C LEU A 56 -1.32 -7.46 -18.81
N ARG A 57 -1.88 -7.02 -19.93
CA ARG A 57 -1.91 -7.78 -21.19
C ARG A 57 -1.66 -6.85 -22.36
N GLN A 58 -0.69 -7.18 -23.20
CA GLN A 58 -0.23 -6.35 -24.31
C GLN A 58 0.12 -4.92 -23.85
N GLY A 59 0.65 -4.79 -22.63
CA GLY A 59 0.94 -3.49 -22.03
C GLY A 59 -0.29 -2.71 -21.54
N GLU A 60 -1.50 -3.25 -21.65
CA GLU A 60 -2.74 -2.63 -21.16
C GLU A 60 -3.13 -3.15 -19.78
N LEU A 61 -3.60 -2.24 -18.91
CA LEU A 61 -4.14 -2.59 -17.60
C LEU A 61 -5.51 -3.29 -17.76
N VAL A 62 -5.62 -4.51 -17.22
CA VAL A 62 -6.85 -5.30 -17.26
C VAL A 62 -7.42 -5.46 -15.86
N LEU A 63 -8.73 -5.24 -15.68
CA LEU A 63 -9.45 -5.58 -14.46
C LEU A 63 -10.25 -6.88 -14.67
N HIS A 64 -10.15 -7.83 -13.74
CA HIS A 64 -10.87 -9.11 -13.80
C HIS A 64 -12.40 -8.95 -13.77
N ALA A 65 -12.92 -7.85 -13.23
CA ALA A 65 -14.35 -7.56 -13.14
C ALA A 65 -14.96 -6.95 -14.44
N GLY A 66 -14.32 -7.14 -15.60
CA GLY A 66 -14.90 -6.79 -16.90
C GLY A 66 -14.76 -5.33 -17.35
N GLY A 67 -14.17 -4.45 -16.53
CA GLY A 67 -13.80 -3.10 -16.93
C GLY A 67 -12.37 -3.03 -17.44
N ALA A 68 -12.16 -2.86 -18.74
CA ALA A 68 -10.87 -2.36 -19.22
C ALA A 68 -10.73 -0.91 -18.74
N GLN A 69 -9.69 -0.61 -17.96
CA GLN A 69 -9.22 0.77 -17.91
C GLN A 69 -8.36 0.93 -19.15
N ASN A 70 -8.74 1.84 -20.07
CA ASN A 70 -7.97 2.17 -21.28
C ASN A 70 -6.65 2.88 -20.90
N ILE A 71 -5.79 2.21 -20.13
CA ILE A 71 -4.50 2.71 -19.69
C ILE A 71 -3.44 1.77 -20.26
N HIS A 72 -2.76 2.24 -21.30
CA HIS A 72 -1.65 1.57 -21.94
C HIS A 72 -0.34 2.02 -21.26
N LEU A 73 0.29 1.13 -20.50
CA LEU A 73 1.47 1.42 -19.69
C LEU A 73 2.66 1.95 -20.51
N PRO A 74 3.03 1.37 -21.67
CA PRO A 74 4.13 1.91 -22.48
C PRO A 74 3.89 3.36 -22.94
N ALA A 75 2.64 3.71 -23.26
CA ALA A 75 2.30 5.09 -23.65
C ALA A 75 2.44 6.04 -22.45
N ARG A 76 1.92 5.63 -21.28
CA ARG A 76 2.06 6.41 -20.04
C ARG A 76 3.50 6.63 -19.60
N LEU A 77 4.37 5.64 -19.78
CA LEU A 77 5.79 5.80 -19.49
C LEU A 77 6.43 6.78 -20.49
N ALA A 78 6.10 6.69 -21.78
CA ALA A 78 6.62 7.57 -22.82
C ALA A 78 6.23 9.04 -22.64
N GLU A 79 5.13 9.33 -21.92
CA GLU A 79 4.77 10.72 -21.52
C GLU A 79 5.80 11.35 -20.56
N GLN A 80 6.60 10.53 -19.85
CA GLN A 80 7.45 10.97 -18.74
C GLN A 80 8.92 10.60 -18.89
N THR A 81 9.27 9.75 -19.86
CA THR A 81 10.64 9.30 -20.11
C THR A 81 10.89 9.02 -21.59
N ALA A 82 12.14 9.20 -22.03
CA ALA A 82 12.61 8.84 -23.37
C ALA A 82 13.38 7.50 -23.39
N ARG A 83 13.40 6.75 -22.28
CA ARG A 83 14.17 5.50 -22.21
C ARG A 83 13.62 4.44 -23.16
N PRO A 84 14.49 3.70 -23.87
CA PRO A 84 14.06 2.58 -24.71
C PRO A 84 13.28 1.54 -23.91
N GLN A 85 12.11 1.18 -24.40
CA GLN A 85 11.18 0.24 -23.74
C GLN A 85 10.77 -0.89 -24.67
N VAL A 86 10.46 -2.05 -24.10
CA VAL A 86 9.87 -3.18 -24.81
C VAL A 86 8.74 -3.79 -23.99
N THR A 87 7.66 -4.18 -24.66
CA THR A 87 6.61 -5.01 -24.07
C THR A 87 6.91 -6.48 -24.36
N ILE A 88 6.99 -7.28 -23.30
CA ILE A 88 7.19 -8.73 -23.33
C ILE A 88 5.83 -9.37 -23.05
N ALA A 89 5.35 -10.13 -24.03
CA ALA A 89 4.00 -10.65 -24.02
C ALA A 89 3.85 -11.82 -23.04
N LEU A 90 2.59 -12.07 -22.65
CA LEU A 90 2.24 -13.18 -21.76
C LEU A 90 2.70 -14.56 -22.29
N ALA A 91 2.80 -14.72 -23.62
CA ALA A 91 3.31 -15.94 -24.24
C ALA A 91 4.79 -16.22 -23.86
N ASP A 92 5.64 -15.19 -23.83
CA ASP A 92 7.04 -15.33 -23.41
C ASP A 92 7.14 -15.70 -21.92
N VAL A 93 6.25 -15.15 -21.09
CA VAL A 93 6.18 -15.50 -19.66
C VAL A 93 5.77 -16.96 -19.49
N ARG A 94 4.75 -17.40 -20.21
CA ARG A 94 4.20 -18.77 -20.10
C ARG A 94 5.06 -19.84 -20.77
N ALA A 95 5.99 -19.45 -21.65
CA ALA A 95 7.04 -20.33 -22.15
C ALA A 95 8.08 -20.70 -21.07
N GLY A 96 8.00 -20.08 -19.88
CA GLY A 96 8.76 -20.45 -18.69
C GLY A 96 9.98 -19.56 -18.43
N ALA A 97 10.55 -19.70 -17.22
CA ALA A 97 11.57 -18.78 -16.72
C ALA A 97 12.87 -18.77 -17.55
N ALA A 98 13.26 -19.92 -18.12
CA ALA A 98 14.46 -20.02 -18.96
C ALA A 98 14.30 -19.23 -20.28
N HIS A 99 13.17 -19.43 -20.98
CA HIS A 99 12.83 -18.67 -22.19
C HIS A 99 12.72 -17.17 -21.90
N LEU A 100 11.96 -16.81 -20.87
CA LEU A 100 11.81 -15.42 -20.46
C LEU A 100 13.17 -14.79 -20.11
N GLY A 101 14.05 -15.52 -19.41
CA GLY A 101 15.39 -15.05 -19.08
C GLY A 101 16.22 -14.70 -20.32
N GLN A 102 16.22 -15.57 -21.33
CA GLN A 102 16.91 -15.31 -22.61
C GLN A 102 16.33 -14.08 -23.30
N ARG A 103 15.00 -13.94 -23.31
CA ARG A 103 14.32 -12.77 -23.89
C ARG A 103 14.71 -11.47 -23.18
N LEU A 104 14.77 -11.47 -21.85
CA LEU A 104 15.18 -10.32 -21.04
C LEU A 104 16.64 -9.91 -21.32
N GLN A 105 17.57 -10.87 -21.32
CA GLN A 105 18.97 -10.62 -21.63
C GLN A 105 19.16 -10.02 -23.02
N LYS A 106 18.50 -10.61 -24.03
CA LYS A 106 18.55 -10.10 -25.40
C LYS A 106 18.05 -8.66 -25.48
N SER A 107 16.91 -8.35 -24.87
CA SER A 107 16.37 -6.98 -24.87
C SER A 107 17.35 -5.97 -24.26
N VAL A 108 18.01 -6.33 -23.16
CA VAL A 108 19.01 -5.46 -22.51
C VAL A 108 20.26 -5.29 -23.39
N GLN A 109 20.74 -6.37 -24.02
CA GLN A 109 21.86 -6.31 -24.98
C GLN A 109 21.54 -5.43 -26.19
N ASP A 110 20.28 -5.44 -26.63
CA ASP A 110 19.78 -4.58 -27.71
C ASP A 110 19.54 -3.12 -27.24
N GLY A 111 19.94 -2.76 -26.01
CA GLY A 111 19.87 -1.39 -25.47
C GLY A 111 18.55 -1.03 -24.80
N THR A 112 17.64 -1.98 -24.60
CA THR A 112 16.38 -1.73 -23.89
C THR A 112 16.63 -1.50 -22.41
N GLN A 113 16.01 -0.46 -21.85
CA GLN A 113 16.13 -0.13 -20.43
C GLN A 113 14.85 -0.43 -19.65
N PHE A 114 13.67 -0.31 -20.25
CA PHE A 114 12.40 -0.63 -19.59
C PHE A 114 11.81 -1.92 -20.18
N LEU A 115 11.82 -2.98 -19.38
CA LEU A 115 11.28 -4.30 -19.72
C LEU A 115 9.87 -4.39 -19.12
N ILE A 116 8.84 -4.09 -19.91
CA ILE A 116 7.44 -4.13 -19.49
C ILE A 116 6.93 -5.54 -19.73
N ILE A 117 6.49 -6.25 -18.68
CA ILE A 117 6.17 -7.67 -18.77
C ILE A 117 4.72 -7.91 -18.37
N ASP A 118 3.97 -8.53 -19.27
CA ASP A 118 2.58 -8.92 -19.03
C ASP A 118 2.46 -10.00 -17.94
N ALA A 119 1.40 -9.93 -17.16
CA ALA A 119 1.03 -10.95 -16.19
C ALA A 119 -0.46 -10.86 -15.83
N LEU A 120 -1.13 -12.01 -15.72
CA LEU A 120 -2.53 -12.09 -15.31
C LEU A 120 -2.72 -12.89 -14.02
N THR A 121 -1.74 -13.70 -13.63
CA THR A 121 -1.82 -14.63 -12.49
C THR A 121 -0.59 -14.55 -11.60
N ASN A 122 -0.71 -15.05 -10.36
CA ASN A 122 0.44 -15.14 -9.46
C ASN A 122 1.53 -16.09 -9.97
N ALA A 123 1.18 -17.09 -10.80
CA ALA A 123 2.14 -17.98 -11.44
C ALA A 123 2.97 -17.24 -12.51
N ASP A 124 2.34 -16.33 -13.27
CA ASP A 124 3.05 -15.45 -14.21
C ASP A 124 4.07 -14.58 -13.44
N LEU A 125 3.66 -13.97 -12.31
CA LEU A 125 4.54 -13.16 -11.47
C LEU A 125 5.73 -13.96 -10.91
N THR A 126 5.51 -15.19 -10.44
CA THR A 126 6.60 -16.09 -9.99
C THR A 126 7.59 -16.36 -11.11
N THR A 127 7.10 -16.58 -12.33
CA THR A 127 7.95 -16.81 -13.51
C THR A 127 8.79 -15.58 -13.85
N ILE A 128 8.18 -14.39 -13.81
CA ILE A 128 8.86 -13.10 -14.04
C ILE A 128 10.00 -12.91 -13.05
N VAL A 129 9.73 -13.06 -11.74
CA VAL A 129 10.76 -12.86 -10.71
C VAL A 129 11.89 -13.87 -10.88
N THR A 130 11.57 -15.14 -11.14
CA THR A 130 12.56 -16.19 -11.35
C THR A 130 13.48 -15.87 -12.54
N ALA A 131 12.89 -15.54 -13.68
CA ALA A 131 13.64 -15.17 -14.89
C ALA A 131 14.49 -13.91 -14.68
N ALA A 132 13.91 -12.85 -14.12
CA ALA A 132 14.60 -11.58 -13.90
C ALA A 132 15.80 -11.73 -12.96
N ARG A 133 15.66 -12.45 -11.84
CA ARG A 133 16.75 -12.64 -10.88
C ARG A 133 17.91 -13.46 -11.45
N GLN A 134 17.64 -14.40 -12.36
CA GLN A 134 18.67 -15.21 -13.01
C GLN A 134 19.35 -14.44 -14.15
N ALA A 135 18.54 -13.78 -14.98
CA ALA A 135 18.98 -13.26 -16.27
C ALA A 135 19.49 -11.82 -16.19
N VAL A 136 18.87 -11.00 -15.34
CA VAL A 136 19.16 -9.57 -15.13
C VAL A 136 19.20 -9.26 -13.62
N PRO A 137 20.09 -9.89 -12.84
CA PRO A 137 20.09 -9.83 -11.36
C PRO A 137 20.18 -8.42 -10.79
N GLN A 138 20.71 -7.46 -11.56
CA GLN A 138 20.87 -6.07 -11.15
C GLN A 138 19.72 -5.17 -11.55
N ALA A 139 18.68 -5.69 -12.21
CA ALA A 139 17.56 -4.86 -12.64
C ALA A 139 16.86 -4.21 -11.46
N LEU A 140 16.42 -2.97 -11.65
CA LEU A 140 15.46 -2.32 -10.75
C LEU A 140 14.11 -3.02 -10.94
N PHE A 141 13.60 -3.70 -9.91
CA PHE A 141 12.22 -4.18 -9.97
C PHE A 141 11.25 -3.01 -9.84
N CYS A 142 10.18 -3.02 -10.61
CA CYS A 142 9.13 -2.01 -10.57
C CYS A 142 7.77 -2.68 -10.71
N GLY A 143 6.89 -2.48 -9.74
CA GLY A 143 5.58 -3.14 -9.76
C GLY A 143 4.70 -2.79 -8.58
N SER A 144 3.53 -3.40 -8.54
CA SER A 144 2.57 -3.24 -7.43
C SER A 144 2.89 -4.22 -6.27
N ALA A 145 1.92 -4.54 -5.42
CA ALA A 145 2.15 -5.52 -4.34
C ALA A 145 2.21 -6.96 -4.87
N GLY A 146 1.64 -7.25 -6.04
CA GLY A 146 1.71 -8.59 -6.65
C GLY A 146 3.16 -9.02 -6.94
N LEU A 147 3.89 -8.23 -7.75
CA LEU A 147 5.29 -8.50 -8.07
C LEU A 147 6.18 -8.48 -6.81
N ALA A 148 5.93 -7.55 -5.87
CA ALA A 148 6.66 -7.48 -4.60
C ALA A 148 6.47 -8.76 -3.77
N GLY A 149 5.23 -9.27 -3.69
CA GLY A 149 4.92 -10.51 -2.98
C GLY A 149 5.56 -11.73 -3.62
N ALA A 150 5.59 -11.80 -4.96
CA ALA A 150 6.31 -12.87 -5.68
C ALA A 150 7.82 -12.81 -5.39
N LEU A 151 8.41 -11.62 -5.39
CA LEU A 151 9.82 -11.42 -5.03
C LEU A 151 10.09 -11.83 -3.57
N ALA A 152 9.25 -11.40 -2.62
CA ALA A 152 9.39 -11.71 -1.21
C ALA A 152 9.35 -13.22 -0.94
N ARG A 153 8.40 -13.96 -1.54
CA ARG A 153 8.31 -15.43 -1.41
C ARG A 153 9.57 -16.15 -1.87
N GLN A 154 10.25 -15.64 -2.89
CA GLN A 154 11.48 -16.24 -3.39
C GLN A 154 12.72 -15.84 -2.58
N LEU A 155 12.71 -14.68 -1.93
CA LEU A 155 13.80 -14.25 -1.03
C LEU A 155 13.68 -14.88 0.36
N TRP A 156 12.45 -15.12 0.82
CA TRP A 156 12.14 -15.63 2.16
C TRP A 156 11.21 -16.85 2.12
N PRO A 157 11.62 -17.97 1.47
CA PRO A 157 10.77 -19.15 1.33
C PRO A 157 10.36 -19.77 2.68
N GLN A 158 11.19 -19.61 3.72
CA GLN A 158 11.00 -20.17 5.05
C GLN A 158 10.11 -19.32 6.00
N HIS A 159 9.60 -18.16 5.56
CA HIS A 159 8.64 -17.35 6.33
C HIS A 159 7.20 -17.48 5.82
N SER A 160 6.90 -18.57 5.13
CA SER A 160 5.53 -18.97 4.76
C SER A 160 4.75 -19.58 5.94
N SER A 161 5.39 -19.76 7.10
CA SER A 161 4.76 -20.16 8.36
C SER A 161 4.75 -18.99 9.33
N THR A 162 3.56 -18.53 9.68
CA THR A 162 3.18 -17.73 10.86
C THR A 162 4.23 -17.76 11.98
N SER A 163 5.19 -16.83 11.94
CA SER A 163 5.99 -16.51 13.11
C SER A 163 5.22 -15.44 13.86
N SER A 164 4.34 -15.90 14.75
CA SER A 164 3.71 -15.10 15.79
C SER A 164 4.79 -14.47 16.66
N HIS A 165 5.35 -13.34 16.21
CA HIS A 165 6.14 -12.45 17.06
C HIS A 165 5.25 -11.74 18.10
N ALA A 166 3.96 -12.10 18.17
CA ALA A 166 3.01 -11.73 19.22
C ALA A 166 3.27 -12.44 20.57
N ALA A 167 4.16 -13.43 20.64
CA ALA A 167 4.27 -14.34 21.78
C ALA A 167 4.87 -13.75 23.09
N ASP A 168 4.93 -12.44 23.29
CA ASP A 168 5.41 -11.90 24.58
C ASP A 168 4.70 -10.63 25.07
N ARG A 169 3.51 -10.32 24.52
CA ARG A 169 2.69 -9.23 25.06
C ARG A 169 1.23 -9.65 25.18
N THR A 170 0.90 -10.30 26.29
CA THR A 170 -0.49 -10.49 26.71
C THR A 170 -1.09 -9.14 27.04
N TRP A 171 -1.95 -8.62 26.16
CA TRP A 171 -2.75 -7.42 26.42
C TRP A 171 -4.13 -7.85 26.91
N SER A 172 -4.58 -7.31 28.05
CA SER A 172 -5.91 -7.63 28.57
C SER A 172 -7.01 -6.94 27.74
N ALA A 173 -8.10 -7.66 27.46
CA ALA A 173 -9.25 -7.18 26.68
C ALA A 173 -10.00 -6.00 27.34
N ALA A 174 -9.75 -5.73 28.62
CA ALA A 174 -10.41 -4.68 29.39
C ALA A 174 -9.81 -3.27 29.18
N GLU A 175 -8.76 -3.11 28.37
CA GLU A 175 -7.91 -1.91 28.38
C GLU A 175 -7.64 -1.25 27.01
N THR A 176 -8.33 -1.65 25.93
CA THR A 176 -8.00 -1.21 24.55
C THR A 176 -8.86 -0.04 24.07
N ALA A 177 -8.57 1.17 24.53
CA ALA A 177 -9.10 2.37 23.88
C ALA A 177 -8.68 2.37 22.40
N THR A 178 -9.65 2.20 21.50
CA THR A 178 -9.42 2.18 20.05
C THR A 178 -9.83 3.49 19.41
N LEU A 179 -8.92 4.12 18.67
CA LEU A 179 -9.22 5.30 17.87
C LEU A 179 -9.34 4.91 16.39
N VAL A 180 -10.50 5.13 15.79
CA VAL A 180 -10.71 4.96 14.36
C VAL A 180 -10.75 6.34 13.70
N VAL A 181 -9.87 6.57 12.72
CA VAL A 181 -9.85 7.84 11.97
C VAL A 181 -10.10 7.55 10.50
N ALA A 182 -11.21 8.08 9.98
CA ALA A 182 -11.74 7.73 8.68
C ALA A 182 -11.97 8.94 7.78
N GLY A 183 -11.01 9.22 6.90
CA GLY A 183 -11.11 10.31 5.92
C GLY A 183 -11.31 9.85 4.48
N SER A 184 -11.48 8.55 4.23
CA SER A 184 -11.68 8.07 2.86
C SER A 184 -13.08 8.36 2.33
N GLY A 185 -13.16 9.08 1.22
CA GLY A 185 -14.40 9.28 0.46
C GLY A 185 -14.84 8.11 -0.41
N ASN A 186 -14.16 6.96 -0.35
CA ASN A 186 -14.53 5.78 -1.14
C ASN A 186 -15.90 5.22 -0.70
N PRO A 187 -16.80 4.82 -1.63
CA PRO A 187 -18.12 4.30 -1.27
C PRO A 187 -18.12 3.17 -0.24
N ILE A 188 -17.19 2.20 -0.32
CA ILE A 188 -17.13 1.10 0.65
C ILE A 188 -16.69 1.60 2.03
N ALA A 189 -15.80 2.58 2.10
CA ALA A 189 -15.40 3.20 3.37
C ALA A 189 -16.57 3.96 4.01
N GLN A 190 -17.41 4.63 3.21
CA GLN A 190 -18.60 5.31 3.71
C GLN A 190 -19.64 4.33 4.26
N GLN A 191 -19.83 3.18 3.59
CA GLN A 191 -20.65 2.09 4.11
C GLN A 191 -20.10 1.54 5.43
N GLN A 192 -18.78 1.30 5.52
CA GLN A 192 -18.13 0.85 6.75
C GLN A 192 -18.28 1.86 7.91
N ILE A 193 -18.14 3.16 7.63
CA ILE A 193 -18.37 4.25 8.61
C ILE A 193 -19.82 4.21 9.10
N GLN A 194 -20.80 4.12 8.20
CA GLN A 194 -22.22 4.05 8.52
C GLN A 194 -22.54 2.85 9.43
N GLN A 195 -22.03 1.67 9.10
CA GLN A 195 -22.20 0.45 9.89
C GLN A 195 -21.59 0.61 11.29
N LEU A 196 -20.39 1.19 11.35
CA LEU A 196 -19.68 1.36 12.61
C LEU A 196 -20.36 2.38 13.54
N ARG A 197 -20.91 3.47 12.99
CA ARG A 197 -21.71 4.47 13.74
C ARG A 197 -22.91 3.85 14.47
N GLY A 198 -23.45 2.73 13.97
CA GLY A 198 -24.59 2.05 14.56
C GLY A 198 -24.27 1.18 15.79
N LYS A 199 -22.99 1.01 16.15
CA LYS A 199 -22.57 0.14 17.26
C LYS A 199 -22.66 0.88 18.60
N ARG A 200 -23.31 0.28 19.60
CA ARG A 200 -23.51 0.87 20.94
C ARG A 200 -22.21 1.23 21.67
N HIS A 201 -21.13 0.49 21.43
CA HIS A 201 -19.84 0.69 22.10
C HIS A 201 -18.92 1.67 21.35
N VAL A 202 -19.41 2.28 20.27
CA VAL A 202 -18.66 3.22 19.43
C VAL A 202 -19.24 4.61 19.57
N ARG A 203 -18.42 5.56 19.97
CA ARG A 203 -18.76 6.98 19.88
C ARG A 203 -18.30 7.50 18.52
N ALA A 204 -19.21 8.05 17.72
CA ALA A 204 -18.85 8.66 16.44
C ALA A 204 -18.87 10.19 16.49
N ILE A 205 -17.86 10.80 15.88
CA ILE A 205 -17.71 12.25 15.71
C ILE A 205 -17.48 12.51 14.22
N GLU A 206 -18.45 13.17 13.59
CA GLU A 206 -18.36 13.63 12.21
C GLU A 206 -17.71 15.02 12.16
N TRP A 207 -16.65 15.14 11.37
CA TRP A 207 -15.92 16.38 11.18
C TRP A 207 -16.60 17.30 10.18
N GLN A 208 -17.47 18.17 10.68
CA GLN A 208 -17.67 19.56 10.20
C GLN A 208 -18.58 20.38 11.14
N ALA A 209 -18.76 19.98 12.41
CA ALA A 209 -19.74 20.62 13.29
C ALA A 209 -19.17 21.20 14.60
N GLN A 210 -17.98 20.79 15.09
CA GLN A 210 -17.48 21.26 16.38
C GLN A 210 -15.94 21.36 16.47
N PRO A 211 -15.39 22.39 17.14
CA PRO A 211 -13.97 22.49 17.45
C PRO A 211 -13.52 21.32 18.34
N ALA A 212 -12.23 20.97 18.30
CA ALA A 212 -11.65 19.89 19.12
C ALA A 212 -11.88 20.06 20.63
N SER A 213 -12.19 21.29 21.08
CA SER A 213 -12.61 21.61 22.45
C SER A 213 -13.96 21.01 22.85
N ALA A 214 -14.71 20.39 21.93
CA ALA A 214 -15.94 19.66 22.24
C ALA A 214 -15.70 18.17 22.57
N LEU A 215 -14.44 17.70 22.55
CA LEU A 215 -14.07 16.40 23.07
C LEU A 215 -14.10 16.46 24.61
N ASP A 216 -15.24 16.12 25.18
CA ASP A 216 -15.40 15.93 26.62
C ASP A 216 -14.62 14.67 27.06
N PRO A 217 -13.59 14.79 27.92
CA PRO A 217 -12.83 13.66 28.43
C PRO A 217 -13.69 12.64 29.20
N GLU A 218 -14.79 13.06 29.83
CA GLU A 218 -15.66 12.15 30.59
C GLU A 218 -16.51 11.25 29.68
N LEU A 219 -16.88 11.73 28.49
CA LEU A 219 -17.60 10.94 27.49
C LEU A 219 -16.74 9.83 26.86
N MET A 220 -15.42 9.94 26.97
CA MET A 220 -14.44 8.97 26.43
C MET A 220 -14.30 7.71 27.30
N VAL A 221 -14.65 7.79 28.59
CA VAL A 221 -14.50 6.68 29.56
C VAL A 221 -15.59 5.61 29.40
N SER A 222 -16.68 5.91 28.70
CA SER A 222 -17.87 5.04 28.56
C SER A 222 -17.91 4.17 27.29
N HIS A 223 -16.95 4.33 26.37
CA HIS A 223 -16.94 3.64 25.07
C HIS A 223 -15.61 2.93 24.83
N SER A 224 -15.63 1.75 24.20
CA SER A 224 -14.40 1.02 23.84
C SER A 224 -13.72 1.57 22.58
N ALA A 225 -14.46 2.31 21.74
CA ALA A 225 -13.92 2.92 20.53
C ALA A 225 -14.45 4.34 20.24
N LEU A 226 -13.57 5.21 19.74
CA LEU A 226 -13.90 6.51 19.18
C LEU A 226 -13.70 6.48 17.66
N LEU A 227 -14.75 6.78 16.91
CA LEU A 227 -14.70 6.98 15.46
C LEU A 227 -14.72 8.48 15.14
N MET A 228 -13.65 8.97 14.51
CA MET A 228 -13.58 10.32 13.93
C MET A 228 -13.59 10.20 12.40
N HIS A 229 -14.50 10.89 11.72
CA HIS A 229 -14.61 10.74 10.27
C HIS A 229 -15.00 12.02 9.54
N LEU A 230 -14.65 12.12 8.26
CA LEU A 230 -15.19 13.15 7.36
C LEU A 230 -16.65 12.84 7.01
N PRO A 231 -17.47 13.85 6.69
CA PRO A 231 -18.79 13.63 6.10
C PRO A 231 -18.65 12.91 4.75
N PRO A 232 -19.70 12.21 4.29
CA PRO A 232 -19.72 11.64 2.96
C PRO A 232 -19.46 12.74 1.91
N PRO A 233 -18.49 12.55 0.99
CA PRO A 233 -18.25 13.54 -0.04
C PRO A 233 -19.45 13.61 -1.00
N PRO A 234 -19.71 14.78 -1.62
CA PRO A 234 -20.73 14.86 -2.67
C PRO A 234 -20.34 13.97 -3.86
N ALA A 235 -21.33 13.49 -4.61
CA ALA A 235 -21.12 12.54 -5.70
C ALA A 235 -20.15 13.03 -6.80
N SER A 236 -19.99 14.35 -6.95
CA SER A 236 -19.09 14.98 -7.91
C SER A 236 -17.69 15.27 -7.36
N ALA A 237 -17.41 14.97 -6.09
CA ALA A 237 -16.13 15.28 -5.47
C ALA A 237 -15.01 14.42 -6.05
N GLN A 238 -13.87 15.06 -6.30
CA GLN A 238 -12.62 14.33 -6.52
C GLN A 238 -12.15 13.76 -5.18
N LEU A 239 -11.96 12.43 -5.13
CA LEU A 239 -11.58 11.72 -3.91
C LEU A 239 -10.07 11.75 -3.62
N ASP A 240 -9.30 12.33 -4.53
CA ASP A 240 -7.86 12.55 -4.42
C ASP A 240 -7.48 13.99 -4.80
N GLY A 241 -6.22 14.36 -4.57
CA GLY A 241 -5.70 15.69 -4.92
C GLY A 241 -5.60 16.66 -3.73
N PRO A 242 -5.28 17.94 -4.00
CA PRO A 242 -4.94 18.91 -2.97
C PRO A 242 -6.05 19.14 -1.93
N GLU A 243 -7.32 19.24 -2.37
CA GLU A 243 -8.44 19.47 -1.45
C GLU A 243 -8.67 18.27 -0.53
N ALA A 244 -8.66 17.05 -1.07
CA ALA A 244 -8.75 15.83 -0.28
C ALA A 244 -7.63 15.75 0.78
N ARG A 245 -6.41 16.18 0.43
CA ARG A 245 -5.28 16.26 1.35
C ARG A 245 -5.47 17.31 2.43
N ILE A 246 -6.03 18.48 2.11
CA ILE A 246 -6.36 19.52 3.11
C ILE A 246 -7.39 18.98 4.11
N GLN A 247 -8.43 18.29 3.64
CA GLN A 247 -9.44 17.69 4.52
C GLN A 247 -8.83 16.58 5.41
N ALA A 248 -7.99 15.71 4.83
CA ALA A 248 -7.26 14.69 5.58
C ALA A 248 -6.31 15.31 6.62
N ASP A 249 -5.64 16.41 6.27
CA ASP A 249 -4.71 17.12 7.15
C ASP A 249 -5.43 17.69 8.37
N ARG A 250 -6.56 18.37 8.16
CA ARG A 250 -7.45 18.90 9.21
C ARG A 250 -8.01 17.80 10.12
N LEU A 251 -8.51 16.71 9.55
CA LEU A 251 -8.94 15.55 10.33
C LEU A 251 -7.78 15.00 11.17
N GLY A 252 -6.57 14.99 10.61
CA GLY A 252 -5.35 14.62 11.32
C GLY A 252 -5.03 15.53 12.51
N GLU A 253 -5.23 16.85 12.40
CA GLU A 253 -5.04 17.80 13.52
C GLU A 253 -5.92 17.42 14.70
N GLN A 254 -7.21 17.19 14.43
CA GLN A 254 -8.15 16.83 15.47
C GLN A 254 -7.89 15.46 16.06
N ALA A 255 -7.57 14.48 15.21
CA ALA A 255 -7.21 13.14 15.66
C ALA A 255 -5.98 13.19 16.58
N ALA A 256 -5.00 14.07 16.31
CA ALA A 256 -3.86 14.25 17.19
C ALA A 256 -4.20 14.91 18.54
N SER A 257 -5.19 15.82 18.57
CA SER A 257 -5.75 16.33 19.83
C SER A 257 -6.46 15.23 20.61
N ALA A 258 -7.33 14.46 19.95
CA ALA A 258 -8.02 13.32 20.55
C ALA A 258 -7.03 12.25 21.05
N TRP A 259 -5.94 12.01 20.33
CA TRP A 259 -4.91 11.03 20.68
C TRP A 259 -4.29 11.25 22.07
N GLN A 260 -4.16 12.50 22.52
CA GLN A 260 -3.63 12.81 23.84
C GLN A 260 -4.64 12.54 24.96
N ILE A 261 -5.93 12.74 24.66
CA ILE A 261 -7.05 12.51 25.58
C ILE A 261 -7.33 11.01 25.68
N VAL A 262 -7.49 10.35 24.52
CA VAL A 262 -7.82 8.92 24.40
C VAL A 262 -6.67 8.02 24.82
N GLN A 263 -5.43 8.43 24.51
CA GLN A 263 -4.25 7.60 24.67
C GLN A 263 -4.43 6.20 24.06
N PRO A 264 -4.78 6.12 22.77
CA PRO A 264 -5.24 4.86 22.19
C PRO A 264 -4.12 3.81 22.22
N ARG A 265 -4.46 2.58 22.61
CA ARG A 265 -3.57 1.42 22.44
C ARG A 265 -3.58 0.93 20.99
N ARG A 266 -4.68 1.17 20.29
CA ARG A 266 -4.90 0.82 18.90
C ARG A 266 -5.47 1.99 18.12
N VAL A 267 -4.94 2.22 16.94
CA VAL A 267 -5.52 3.11 15.95
C VAL A 267 -5.84 2.34 14.66
N ILE A 268 -7.02 2.61 14.10
CA ILE A 268 -7.40 2.15 12.76
C ILE A 268 -7.50 3.37 11.87
N LEU A 269 -6.66 3.44 10.83
CA LEU A 269 -6.59 4.57 9.92
C LEU A 269 -7.10 4.14 8.55
N THR A 270 -8.16 4.78 8.04
CA THR A 270 -8.68 4.51 6.70
C THR A 270 -8.45 5.66 5.73
N GLY A 271 -7.75 5.35 4.63
CA GLY A 271 -7.27 6.31 3.63
C GLY A 271 -5.80 6.67 3.81
N GLY A 272 -5.05 6.73 2.70
CA GLY A 272 -3.61 6.97 2.72
C GLY A 272 -3.24 8.37 3.23
N ASP A 273 -3.90 9.41 2.72
CA ASP A 273 -3.66 10.79 3.15
C ASP A 273 -4.04 11.00 4.62
N THR A 274 -5.14 10.38 5.07
CA THR A 274 -5.55 10.40 6.49
C THR A 274 -4.53 9.72 7.38
N ALA A 275 -4.06 8.53 6.99
CA ALA A 275 -3.06 7.81 7.76
C ALA A 275 -1.76 8.63 7.90
N MET A 276 -1.28 9.20 6.80
CA MET A 276 -0.10 10.08 6.79
C MET A 276 -0.29 11.31 7.67
N ALA A 277 -1.44 11.99 7.57
CA ALA A 277 -1.74 13.18 8.34
C ALA A 277 -1.76 12.91 9.85
N VAL A 278 -2.38 11.80 10.28
CA VAL A 278 -2.43 11.41 11.70
C VAL A 278 -1.05 11.02 12.20
N LEU A 279 -0.39 10.05 11.54
CA LEU A 279 0.89 9.50 11.98
C LEU A 279 1.98 10.58 12.08
N SER A 280 2.04 11.49 11.11
CA SER A 280 2.96 12.63 11.12
C SER A 280 2.78 13.52 12.36
N LYS A 281 1.54 13.88 12.70
CA LYS A 281 1.22 14.79 13.82
C LYS A 281 1.47 14.18 15.20
N VAL A 282 1.27 12.87 15.33
CA VAL A 282 1.60 12.13 16.55
C VAL A 282 3.07 11.69 16.59
N GLY A 283 3.84 11.96 15.53
CA GLY A 283 5.28 11.70 15.45
C GLY A 283 5.66 10.25 15.24
N ILE A 284 4.76 9.41 14.72
CA ILE A 284 5.09 8.04 14.31
C ILE A 284 5.77 8.10 12.94
N ALA A 285 7.10 8.02 12.94
CA ALA A 285 7.92 8.05 11.73
C ALA A 285 8.26 6.65 11.18
N ARG A 286 8.06 5.59 11.98
CA ARG A 286 8.37 4.20 11.62
C ARG A 286 7.25 3.28 12.07
N LEU A 287 6.94 2.32 11.21
CA LEU A 287 6.00 1.24 11.49
C LEU A 287 6.71 -0.09 11.32
N GLN A 288 6.67 -0.92 12.36
CA GLN A 288 7.08 -2.32 12.28
C GLN A 288 5.85 -3.14 11.90
N ILE A 289 5.82 -3.69 10.68
CA ILE A 289 4.75 -4.58 10.25
C ILE A 289 4.83 -5.87 11.08
N ILE A 290 3.70 -6.27 11.66
CA ILE A 290 3.57 -7.47 12.47
C ILE A 290 2.93 -8.58 11.65
N GLU A 291 1.75 -8.33 11.10
CA GLU A 291 1.00 -9.29 10.32
C GLU A 291 -0.01 -8.61 9.39
N GLU A 292 -0.65 -9.41 8.55
CA GLU A 292 -1.78 -9.02 7.72
C GLU A 292 -3.06 -9.54 8.38
N VAL A 293 -3.81 -8.67 9.06
CA VAL A 293 -5.03 -9.07 9.79
C VAL A 293 -6.19 -9.37 8.85
N MET A 294 -6.19 -8.75 7.67
CA MET A 294 -7.10 -9.02 6.56
C MET A 294 -6.38 -8.70 5.24
N PRO A 295 -6.78 -9.27 4.09
CA PRO A 295 -6.11 -9.04 2.82
C PRO A 295 -5.89 -7.55 2.49
N GLY A 296 -4.62 -7.14 2.44
CA GLY A 296 -4.16 -5.78 2.19
C GLY A 296 -4.28 -4.80 3.37
N ILE A 297 -4.57 -5.29 4.56
CA ILE A 297 -4.76 -4.50 5.79
C ILE A 297 -3.76 -5.00 6.84
N PRO A 298 -2.58 -4.36 6.94
CA PRO A 298 -1.57 -4.76 7.91
C PRO A 298 -1.86 -4.20 9.31
N LEU A 299 -1.50 -5.01 10.31
CA LEU A 299 -1.23 -4.55 11.68
C LEU A 299 0.25 -4.22 11.81
N ALA A 300 0.54 -3.05 12.37
CA ALA A 300 1.89 -2.59 12.65
C ALA A 300 2.01 -2.06 14.08
N LEU A 301 3.24 -1.96 14.58
CA LEU A 301 3.57 -1.20 15.78
C LEU A 301 4.25 0.11 15.39
N GLY A 302 3.79 1.20 15.98
CA GLY A 302 4.44 2.52 15.92
C GLY A 302 4.76 3.03 17.31
N GLN A 303 5.78 3.87 17.43
CA GLN A 303 6.04 4.62 18.66
C GLN A 303 5.70 6.09 18.42
N ASP A 304 4.79 6.64 19.22
CA ASP A 304 4.44 8.06 19.14
C ASP A 304 5.51 8.96 19.77
N LYS A 305 5.43 10.27 19.55
CA LYS A 305 6.42 11.25 20.06
C LYS A 305 6.48 11.35 21.59
N TRP A 306 5.52 10.75 22.29
CA TRP A 306 5.51 10.66 23.75
C TRP A 306 6.08 9.33 24.26
N GLY A 307 6.61 8.50 23.36
CA GLY A 307 7.29 7.25 23.68
C GLY A 307 6.37 6.04 23.82
N ARG A 308 5.06 6.17 23.55
CA ARG A 308 4.09 5.08 23.69
C ARG A 308 4.07 4.21 22.44
N VAL A 309 4.04 2.90 22.65
CA VAL A 309 3.87 1.92 21.57
C VAL A 309 2.38 1.74 21.30
N VAL A 310 1.98 1.88 20.03
CA VAL A 310 0.58 1.83 19.58
C VAL A 310 0.44 0.84 18.44
N GLN A 311 -0.61 0.02 18.48
CA GLN A 311 -1.03 -0.82 17.36
C GLN A 311 -1.64 0.07 16.28
N VAL A 312 -1.12 -0.01 15.05
CA VAL A 312 -1.58 0.77 13.91
C VAL A 312 -2.10 -0.18 12.85
N ILE A 313 -3.40 -0.15 12.60
CA ILE A 313 -4.05 -0.87 11.51
C ILE A 313 -4.26 0.12 10.36
N LEU A 314 -3.68 -0.18 9.20
CA LEU A 314 -3.78 0.66 8.01
C LEU A 314 -4.77 0.04 7.01
N LYS A 315 -5.92 0.68 6.80
CA LYS A 315 -6.91 0.24 5.83
C LYS A 315 -6.90 1.16 4.61
N PRO A 316 -6.54 0.69 3.41
CA PRO A 316 -6.78 1.47 2.21
C PRO A 316 -8.28 1.74 2.03
N GLY A 317 -8.64 2.92 1.52
CA GLY A 317 -10.03 3.38 1.45
C GLY A 317 -10.98 2.37 0.81
N GLY A 318 -10.60 1.83 -0.36
CA GLY A 318 -11.41 0.88 -1.13
C GLY A 318 -11.29 -0.60 -0.75
N PHE A 319 -10.69 -0.93 0.41
CA PHE A 319 -10.44 -2.33 0.79
C PHE A 319 -11.48 -2.84 1.79
N GLY A 320 -11.75 -4.14 1.73
CA GLY A 320 -12.71 -4.85 2.57
C GLY A 320 -14.15 -4.75 2.09
N ASP A 321 -15.05 -5.31 2.87
CA ASP A 321 -16.51 -5.24 2.76
C ASP A 321 -17.09 -4.23 3.77
N GLU A 322 -18.41 -4.09 3.79
CA GLU A 322 -19.14 -3.21 4.72
C GLU A 322 -18.92 -3.51 6.21
N GLN A 323 -18.53 -4.73 6.58
CA GLN A 323 -18.30 -5.14 7.97
C GLN A 323 -16.85 -4.93 8.43
N THR A 324 -15.93 -4.71 7.49
CA THR A 324 -14.48 -4.69 7.75
C THR A 324 -14.06 -3.78 8.91
N LEU A 325 -14.53 -2.53 8.99
CA LEU A 325 -14.16 -1.65 10.11
C LEU A 325 -14.70 -2.13 11.46
N ALA A 326 -15.89 -2.74 11.49
CA ALA A 326 -16.44 -3.33 12.70
C ALA A 326 -15.59 -4.53 13.14
N THR A 327 -15.29 -5.44 12.20
CA THR A 327 -14.42 -6.59 12.46
C THR A 327 -13.06 -6.14 13.01
N LEU A 328 -12.42 -5.13 12.42
CA LEU A 328 -11.09 -4.65 12.84
C LEU A 328 -11.03 -4.12 14.29
N ILE A 329 -12.13 -3.58 14.81
CA ILE A 329 -12.18 -3.12 16.21
C ILE A 329 -12.23 -4.32 17.15
N ASP A 330 -12.92 -5.38 16.75
CA ASP A 330 -13.15 -6.59 17.54
C ASP A 330 -12.02 -7.63 17.43
N ILE A 331 -10.97 -7.38 16.62
CA ILE A 331 -9.84 -8.31 16.50
C ILE A 331 -9.05 -8.35 17.82
N GLU A 332 -8.90 -9.55 18.37
CA GLU A 332 -7.93 -9.85 19.42
C GLU A 332 -6.54 -9.94 18.78
N CYS A 333 -5.63 -9.01 19.12
CA CYS A 333 -4.25 -8.96 18.65
C CYS A 333 -3.27 -9.02 19.82
#